data_AF-A0A7W8JXS3-F1
#
_entry.id   AF-A0A7W8JXS3-F1
#
_cell.length_a   1.000
_cell.length_b   1.000
_cell.length_c   1.000
_cell.angle_alpha   90.00
_cell.angle_beta   90.00
_cell.angle_gamma   90.00
#
_symmetry.space_group_name_H-M   'P 1'
#
loop_
_entity.id
_entity.type
_entity.pdbx_description
1 polymer ?
#
loop_
_entity_poly.entity_id
_entity_poly.type
_entity_poly.pdbx_seq_one_letter_code
_entity_poly.pdbx_strand_id
1 'polypeptide(L)'
;MKRATRGLWGQKKRDAQTELRGAIEDKVYRHRLSGLDEVEAQHVALRDLGSPAAIARDLNRVHTGPHIAGMTLLLGLAGLLGFQAVAQIQSIGTAYTASSIDNTCRVATPAELQTATLAIQEQYRQHLARYGGAQAFVQKCRNGDVPIVGTPLLKVSDVLAALKAGGIQVGDQTDSTSATSTTPLILYTGANHDTPGPLYHTTDIGGERYIGTGDLIAFLSLATTQPLRLSGARNPVLQVGQVQLQLGTERAPILRTNVVAGVILRGPENLNLPRPAVLAYGVDGGSPEPSAPHLSVPGQDGDLFAIFQNFERLKGNSSEWLMVRERLDGSIPIAFQAVTPAPRLVTTLEELDAATARKENAVMVYRLNAADLRDMTLTEVPASQLRLTVKPPGNQ
;
A
#
# COMPACT_ATOMS: atom_id res chain seq x y z
N MET A 1 9.16 1.22 48.61
CA MET A 1 9.53 -0.21 48.71
C MET A 1 9.18 -0.89 50.04
N LYS A 2 9.81 -0.56 51.19
CA LYS A 2 9.56 -1.30 52.46
C LYS A 2 8.09 -1.34 52.89
N ARG A 3 7.35 -0.24 52.69
CA ARG A 3 5.92 -0.15 52.98
C ARG A 3 5.05 -0.94 51.97
N ALA A 4 5.45 -0.96 50.70
CA ALA A 4 4.73 -1.63 49.61
C ALA A 4 4.88 -3.17 49.61
N THR A 5 5.91 -3.69 50.28
CA THR A 5 6.18 -5.15 50.35
C THR A 5 5.90 -5.72 51.74
N ARG A 6 5.11 -5.01 52.55
CA ARG A 6 4.70 -5.45 53.88
C ARG A 6 3.67 -6.59 53.74
N GLY A 7 3.94 -7.73 54.37
CA GLY A 7 3.13 -8.96 54.27
C GLY A 7 3.81 -10.07 53.46
N LEU A 8 4.82 -9.75 52.66
CA LEU A 8 5.64 -10.74 51.96
C LEU A 8 6.88 -11.12 52.77
N TRP A 9 7.29 -12.39 52.68
CA TRP A 9 8.48 -12.92 53.33
C TRP A 9 9.35 -13.75 52.37
N GLY A 10 10.61 -13.95 52.76
CA GLY A 10 11.56 -14.79 52.03
C GLY A 10 11.82 -14.31 50.60
N GLN A 11 11.86 -15.26 49.66
CA GLN A 11 12.16 -15.01 48.25
C GLN A 11 11.14 -14.08 47.58
N LYS A 12 9.84 -14.30 47.84
CA LYS A 12 8.74 -13.48 47.29
C LYS A 12 8.90 -11.98 47.61
N LYS A 13 9.41 -11.66 48.81
CA LYS A 13 9.69 -10.27 49.20
C LYS A 13 10.85 -9.69 48.39
N ARG A 14 11.90 -10.46 48.14
CA ARG A 14 13.06 -10.02 47.34
C ARG A 14 12.65 -9.79 45.90
N ASP A 15 11.88 -10.72 45.32
CA ASP A 15 11.40 -10.62 43.94
C ASP A 15 10.51 -9.38 43.76
N ALA A 16 9.52 -9.18 44.63
CA ALA A 16 8.66 -8.00 44.60
C ALA A 16 9.43 -6.68 44.80
N GLN A 17 10.55 -6.68 45.55
CA GLN A 17 11.40 -5.50 45.68
C GLN A 17 12.20 -5.22 44.41
N THR A 18 12.69 -6.25 43.73
CA THR A 18 13.40 -6.12 42.45
C THR A 18 12.46 -5.61 41.36
N GLU A 19 11.25 -6.18 41.27
CA GLU A 19 10.22 -5.76 40.32
C GLU A 19 9.79 -4.31 40.56
N LEU A 20 9.47 -3.94 41.81
CA LEU A 20 9.11 -2.56 42.15
C LEU A 20 10.25 -1.58 41.87
N ARG A 21 11.51 -1.99 42.04
CA ARG A 21 12.66 -1.14 41.69
C ARG A 21 12.70 -0.88 40.18
N GLY A 22 12.61 -1.93 39.36
CA GLY A 22 12.59 -1.79 37.90
C GLY A 22 11.42 -0.93 37.40
N ALA A 23 10.23 -1.09 37.99
CA ALA A 23 9.07 -0.27 37.63
C ALA A 23 9.23 1.22 38.00
N ILE A 24 9.88 1.52 39.14
CA ILE A 24 10.23 2.88 39.51
C ILE A 24 11.25 3.46 38.53
N GLU A 25 12.32 2.71 38.23
CA GLU A 25 13.39 3.13 37.32
C GLU A 25 12.87 3.41 35.90
N ASP A 26 12.01 2.54 35.35
CA ASP A 26 11.38 2.74 34.04
C ASP A 26 10.51 4.01 34.00
N LYS A 27 9.68 4.25 35.03
CA LYS A 27 8.88 5.48 35.12
C LYS A 27 9.73 6.74 35.27
N VAL A 28 10.78 6.69 36.09
CA VAL A 28 11.73 7.80 36.22
C VAL A 28 12.39 8.10 34.88
N TYR A 29 12.82 7.07 34.15
CA TYR A 29 13.44 7.23 32.84
C TYR A 29 12.49 7.89 31.84
N ARG A 30 11.22 7.47 31.76
CA ARG A 30 10.21 8.10 30.87
C ARG A 30 9.95 9.56 31.22
N HIS A 31 9.90 9.89 32.51
CA HIS A 31 9.70 11.27 32.96
C HIS A 31 10.93 12.15 32.66
N ARG A 32 12.14 11.61 32.75
CA ARG A 32 13.36 12.28 32.29
C ARG A 32 13.38 12.53 30.78
N LEU A 33 12.93 11.56 29.98
CA LEU A 33 12.75 11.75 28.53
C LEU A 33 11.71 12.83 28.20
N SER A 34 10.81 13.13 29.14
CA SER A 34 9.81 14.20 29.03
C SER A 34 10.32 15.55 29.54
N GLY A 35 11.62 15.66 29.87
CA GLY A 35 12.26 16.93 30.26
C GLY A 35 12.23 17.25 31.75
N LEU A 36 11.73 16.35 32.61
CA LEU A 36 11.81 16.53 34.07
C LEU A 36 13.23 16.24 34.57
N ASP A 37 13.68 16.99 35.58
CA ASP A 37 14.93 16.66 36.27
C ASP A 37 14.80 15.36 37.08
N GLU A 38 15.92 14.84 37.57
CA GLU A 38 15.93 13.52 38.23
C GLU A 38 15.09 13.47 39.51
N VAL A 39 15.05 14.54 40.28
CA VAL A 39 14.31 14.61 41.56
C VAL A 39 12.81 14.74 41.29
N GLU A 40 12.43 15.59 40.33
CA GLU A 40 11.04 15.75 39.89
C GLU A 40 10.52 14.47 39.24
N ALA A 41 11.29 13.85 38.34
CA ALA A 41 10.94 12.60 37.70
C ALA A 41 10.71 11.48 38.72
N GLN A 42 11.55 11.40 39.77
CA GLN A 42 11.36 10.47 40.87
C GLN A 42 10.08 10.77 41.66
N HIS A 43 9.81 12.04 41.97
CA HIS A 43 8.60 12.43 42.69
C HIS A 43 7.33 12.09 41.90
N VAL A 44 7.30 12.43 40.62
CA VAL A 44 6.18 12.15 39.70
C VAL A 44 6.02 10.64 39.51
N ALA A 45 7.11 9.89 39.32
CA ALA A 45 7.06 8.43 39.20
C ALA A 45 6.45 7.77 40.44
N LEU A 46 6.84 8.21 41.65
CA LEU A 46 6.28 7.69 42.91
C LEU A 46 4.81 8.08 43.10
N ARG A 47 4.41 9.29 42.68
CA ARG A 47 3.01 9.72 42.69
C ARG A 47 2.16 8.86 41.75
N ASP A 48 2.65 8.60 40.54
CA ASP A 48 1.94 7.82 39.52
C ASP A 48 1.82 6.33 39.88
N LEU A 49 2.76 5.80 40.66
CA LEU A 49 2.69 4.44 41.22
C LEU A 49 1.63 4.32 42.33
N GLY A 50 1.14 5.44 42.87
CA GLY A 50 0.09 5.48 43.87
C GLY A 50 0.55 5.12 45.29
N SER A 51 -0.43 4.86 46.17
CA SER A 51 -0.14 4.66 47.59
C SER A 51 0.57 3.30 47.84
N PRO A 52 1.59 3.24 48.71
CA PRO A 52 2.23 1.98 49.07
C PRO A 52 1.27 0.92 49.64
N ALA A 53 0.16 1.35 50.26
CA ALA A 53 -0.86 0.45 50.81
C ALA A 53 -1.72 -0.20 49.71
N ALA A 54 -1.97 0.48 48.59
CA ALA A 54 -2.62 -0.12 47.42
C ALA A 54 -1.71 -1.20 46.80
N ILE A 55 -0.45 -0.85 46.54
CA ILE A 55 0.55 -1.78 46.00
C ILE A 55 0.72 -3.02 46.90
N ALA A 56 0.78 -2.83 48.22
CA ALA A 56 0.89 -3.95 49.16
C ALA A 56 -0.33 -4.88 49.14
N ARG A 57 -1.54 -4.34 48.96
CA ARG A 57 -2.76 -5.16 48.83
C ARG A 57 -2.72 -5.98 47.55
N ASP A 58 -2.30 -5.39 46.43
CA ASP A 58 -2.25 -6.08 45.14
C ASP A 58 -1.15 -7.15 45.12
N LEU A 59 0.04 -6.84 45.63
CA LEU A 59 1.14 -7.81 45.74
C LEU A 59 0.79 -8.97 46.67
N ASN A 60 0.15 -8.71 47.82
CA ASN A 60 -0.32 -9.79 48.68
C ASN A 60 -1.42 -10.61 47.97
N ARG A 61 -2.33 -9.98 47.24
CA ARG A 61 -3.37 -10.70 46.49
C ARG A 61 -2.79 -11.68 45.47
N VAL A 62 -1.72 -11.29 44.77
CA VAL A 62 -1.04 -12.14 43.78
C VAL A 62 -0.20 -13.25 44.43
N HIS A 63 0.45 -12.97 45.56
CA HIS A 63 1.44 -13.88 46.15
C HIS A 63 0.97 -14.69 47.36
N THR A 64 -0.15 -14.32 47.99
CA THR A 64 -0.75 -15.00 49.14
C THR A 64 -2.18 -15.51 48.88
N GLY A 65 -2.75 -15.23 47.70
CA GLY A 65 -4.03 -15.80 47.28
C GLY A 65 -3.93 -17.31 47.01
N PRO A 66 -4.96 -18.11 47.33
CA PRO A 66 -4.98 -19.53 46.96
C PRO A 66 -4.91 -19.64 45.43
N HIS A 67 -4.19 -20.65 44.92
CA HIS A 67 -3.87 -20.93 43.51
C HIS A 67 -5.07 -21.02 42.53
N ILE A 68 -6.28 -20.70 42.96
CA ILE A 68 -7.52 -20.72 42.19
C ILE A 68 -7.68 -19.42 41.35
N ALA A 69 -6.96 -18.34 41.67
CA ALA A 69 -7.03 -17.07 40.91
C ALA A 69 -6.24 -17.05 39.59
N GLY A 70 -5.51 -18.14 39.24
CA GLY A 70 -4.81 -18.26 37.97
C GLY A 70 -5.73 -18.28 36.75
N MET A 71 -7.00 -18.68 36.90
CA MET A 71 -7.98 -18.67 35.81
C MET A 71 -8.66 -17.31 35.60
N THR A 72 -8.84 -16.49 36.64
CA THR A 72 -9.52 -15.19 36.50
C THR A 72 -8.60 -14.09 35.97
N LEU A 73 -7.29 -14.18 36.17
CA LEU A 73 -6.34 -13.22 35.59
C LEU A 73 -6.21 -13.41 34.06
N LEU A 74 -6.35 -14.64 33.56
CA LEU A 74 -6.43 -14.95 32.13
C LEU A 74 -7.71 -14.37 31.50
N LEU A 75 -8.84 -14.38 32.22
CA LEU A 75 -10.08 -13.74 31.77
C LEU A 75 -10.02 -12.20 31.84
N GLY A 76 -9.32 -11.63 32.83
CA GLY A 76 -9.11 -10.18 32.93
C GLY A 76 -8.14 -9.62 31.87
N LEU A 77 -7.07 -10.35 31.55
CA LEU A 77 -6.18 -10.03 30.43
C LEU A 77 -6.85 -10.26 29.08
N ALA A 78 -7.70 -11.28 28.93
CA ALA A 78 -8.55 -11.44 27.74
C ALA A 78 -9.57 -10.29 27.61
N GLY A 79 -10.09 -9.74 28.72
CA GLY A 79 -10.98 -8.59 28.72
C GLY A 79 -10.30 -7.26 28.35
N LEU A 80 -9.05 -7.04 28.78
CA LEU A 80 -8.27 -5.85 28.42
C LEU A 80 -7.62 -5.95 27.02
N LEU A 81 -7.32 -7.16 26.55
CA LEU A 81 -6.97 -7.41 25.14
C LEU A 81 -8.21 -7.38 24.21
N GLY A 82 -9.41 -7.64 24.74
CA GLY A 82 -10.67 -7.60 24.00
C GLY A 82 -11.15 -6.20 23.60
N PHE A 83 -10.55 -5.15 24.15
CA PHE A 83 -10.75 -3.76 23.74
C PHE A 83 -9.61 -3.20 22.87
N GLN A 84 -8.67 -4.04 22.43
CA GLN A 84 -8.11 -3.77 21.12
C GLN A 84 -9.25 -4.03 20.14
N ALA A 85 -10.03 -2.98 19.89
CA ALA A 85 -10.97 -2.93 18.80
C ALA A 85 -10.24 -3.56 17.63
N VAL A 86 -10.63 -4.79 17.29
CA VAL A 86 -10.33 -5.36 16.00
C VAL A 86 -11.04 -4.39 15.09
N ALA A 87 -10.33 -3.35 14.67
CA ALA A 87 -10.83 -2.36 13.74
C ALA A 87 -11.28 -3.23 12.59
N GLN A 88 -12.59 -3.41 12.46
CA GLN A 88 -13.15 -4.26 11.43
C GLN A 88 -12.61 -3.66 10.15
N ILE A 89 -11.66 -4.36 9.55
CA ILE A 89 -10.97 -3.84 8.39
C ILE A 89 -12.04 -3.83 7.31
N GLN A 90 -12.57 -2.63 7.03
CA GLN A 90 -13.65 -2.50 6.07
C GLN A 90 -13.05 -2.83 4.71
N SER A 91 -13.52 -3.93 4.12
CA SER A 91 -13.17 -4.26 2.74
C SER A 91 -13.89 -3.27 1.83
N ILE A 92 -13.10 -2.53 1.07
CA ILE A 92 -13.62 -1.55 0.14
C ILE A 92 -13.99 -2.26 -1.16
N GLY A 93 -15.24 -2.11 -1.60
CA GLY A 93 -15.69 -2.61 -2.89
C GLY A 93 -14.85 -2.02 -4.02
N THR A 94 -14.47 -2.85 -4.99
CA THR A 94 -13.61 -2.44 -6.09
C THR A 94 -14.30 -2.65 -7.43
N ALA A 95 -14.07 -1.68 -8.29
CA ALA A 95 -14.36 -1.79 -9.71
C ALA A 95 -13.11 -1.39 -10.48
N TYR A 96 -13.10 -1.69 -11.77
CA TYR A 96 -12.09 -1.17 -12.67
C TYR A 96 -12.84 -0.35 -13.71
N THR A 97 -12.39 0.89 -13.94
CA THR A 97 -12.71 1.53 -15.21
C THR A 97 -11.91 0.78 -16.25
N ALA A 98 -12.55 0.42 -17.36
CA ALA A 98 -11.79 0.36 -18.60
C ALA A 98 -11.05 1.69 -18.68
N SER A 99 -9.71 1.69 -18.72
CA SER A 99 -8.97 2.92 -19.00
C SER A 99 -9.47 3.53 -20.32
N SER A 100 -9.01 4.70 -20.73
CA SER A 100 -9.32 5.38 -22.02
C SER A 100 -9.22 4.52 -23.30
N ILE A 101 -8.91 3.25 -23.15
CA ILE A 101 -9.30 2.16 -24.01
C ILE A 101 -10.77 1.76 -23.70
N ASP A 102 -11.74 2.36 -24.39
CA ASP A 102 -13.08 1.77 -24.67
C ASP A 102 -13.01 0.35 -25.33
N ASN A 103 -11.81 -0.24 -25.40
CA ASN A 103 -11.44 -1.51 -26.02
C ASN A 103 -10.93 -2.61 -25.06
N THR A 104 -10.99 -2.48 -23.73
CA THR A 104 -10.34 -3.49 -22.84
C THR A 104 -11.18 -4.73 -22.56
N CYS A 105 -12.51 -4.63 -22.66
CA CYS A 105 -13.36 -5.81 -22.88
C CYS A 105 -13.81 -5.91 -24.35
N ARG A 106 -12.93 -5.51 -25.28
CA ARG A 106 -13.10 -5.70 -26.72
C ARG A 106 -12.06 -6.68 -27.22
N VAL A 107 -12.46 -7.43 -28.23
CA VAL A 107 -11.57 -8.30 -28.98
C VAL A 107 -11.05 -7.51 -30.18
N ALA A 108 -9.74 -7.57 -30.45
CA ALA A 108 -9.14 -6.95 -31.62
C ALA A 108 -9.84 -7.47 -32.88
N THR A 109 -10.24 -6.54 -33.73
CA THR A 109 -10.87 -6.85 -35.01
C THR A 109 -9.86 -7.56 -35.93
N PRO A 110 -10.33 -8.35 -36.92
CA PRO A 110 -9.44 -8.96 -37.90
C PRO A 110 -8.51 -7.95 -38.58
N ALA A 111 -8.99 -6.73 -38.87
CA ALA A 111 -8.20 -5.67 -39.50
C ALA A 111 -7.07 -5.14 -38.58
N GLU A 112 -7.35 -4.98 -37.28
CA GLU A 112 -6.32 -4.59 -36.30
C GLU A 112 -5.26 -5.69 -36.10
N LEU A 113 -5.65 -6.96 -36.18
CA LEU A 113 -4.69 -8.07 -36.07
C LEU A 113 -3.84 -8.25 -37.33
N GLN A 114 -4.37 -7.88 -38.51
CA GLN A 114 -3.62 -7.97 -39.77
C GLN A 114 -2.39 -7.06 -39.81
N THR A 115 -2.39 -5.96 -39.06
CA THR A 115 -1.21 -5.07 -38.96
C THR A 115 -0.19 -5.57 -37.93
N ALA A 116 -0.56 -6.55 -37.09
CA ALA A 116 0.32 -7.16 -36.11
C ALA A 116 1.16 -8.29 -36.73
N THR A 117 2.33 -8.56 -36.14
CA THR A 117 3.19 -9.68 -36.56
C THR A 117 2.51 -11.02 -36.29
N LEU A 118 2.89 -12.07 -37.03
CA LEU A 118 2.34 -13.43 -36.84
C LEU A 118 2.50 -13.92 -35.39
N ALA A 119 3.61 -13.58 -34.72
CA ALA A 119 3.84 -13.90 -33.32
C ALA A 119 2.81 -13.25 -32.39
N ILE A 120 2.51 -11.97 -32.60
CA ILE A 120 1.48 -11.23 -31.82
C ILE A 120 0.09 -11.82 -32.08
N GLN A 121 -0.23 -12.14 -33.34
CA GLN A 121 -1.52 -12.75 -33.68
C GLN A 121 -1.71 -14.13 -33.01
N GLU A 122 -0.65 -14.94 -32.96
CA GLU A 122 -0.66 -16.24 -32.28
C GLU A 122 -0.81 -16.07 -30.77
N GLN A 123 -0.02 -15.19 -30.14
CA GLN A 123 -0.18 -14.86 -28.72
C GLN A 123 -1.60 -14.40 -28.40
N TYR A 124 -2.18 -13.55 -29.26
CA TYR A 124 -3.55 -13.07 -29.10
C TYR A 124 -4.57 -14.20 -29.15
N ARG A 125 -4.45 -15.12 -30.13
CA ARG A 125 -5.32 -16.30 -30.23
C ARG A 125 -5.18 -17.22 -29.02
N GLN A 126 -3.96 -17.48 -28.57
CA GLN A 126 -3.70 -18.27 -27.36
C GLN A 126 -4.26 -17.60 -26.10
N HIS A 127 -4.18 -16.28 -26.02
CA HIS A 127 -4.78 -15.51 -24.93
C HIS A 127 -6.30 -15.70 -24.91
N LEU A 128 -7.00 -15.48 -26.02
CA LEU A 128 -8.45 -15.69 -26.09
C LEU A 128 -8.85 -17.14 -25.80
N ALA A 129 -8.10 -18.12 -26.33
CA ALA A 129 -8.36 -19.54 -26.09
C ALA A 129 -8.32 -19.89 -24.59
N ARG A 130 -7.38 -19.32 -23.82
CA ARG A 130 -7.31 -19.49 -22.35
C ARG A 130 -8.59 -19.05 -21.63
N TYR A 131 -9.35 -18.13 -22.21
CA TYR A 131 -10.62 -17.65 -21.65
C TYR A 131 -11.86 -18.32 -22.26
N GLY A 132 -11.70 -19.30 -23.15
CA GLY A 132 -12.82 -19.95 -23.86
C GLY A 132 -13.23 -19.23 -25.14
N GLY A 133 -12.35 -18.43 -25.72
CA GLY A 133 -12.57 -17.67 -26.96
C GLY A 133 -12.98 -16.21 -26.73
N ALA A 134 -13.16 -15.49 -27.84
CA ALA A 134 -13.46 -14.06 -27.88
C ALA A 134 -14.67 -13.66 -27.01
N GLN A 135 -15.82 -14.32 -27.18
CA GLN A 135 -17.03 -13.99 -26.43
C GLN A 135 -16.89 -14.28 -24.93
N ALA A 136 -16.32 -15.43 -24.58
CA ALA A 136 -16.11 -15.79 -23.19
C ALA A 136 -15.12 -14.86 -22.49
N PHE A 137 -14.06 -14.43 -23.19
CA PHE A 137 -13.16 -13.37 -22.72
C PHE A 137 -13.92 -12.07 -22.42
N VAL A 138 -14.73 -11.57 -23.36
CA VAL A 138 -15.51 -10.32 -23.16
C VAL A 138 -16.47 -10.46 -21.98
N GLN A 139 -17.16 -11.59 -21.86
CA GLN A 139 -18.09 -11.82 -20.76
C GLN A 139 -17.37 -11.90 -19.42
N LYS A 140 -16.28 -12.66 -19.33
CA LYS A 140 -15.43 -12.75 -18.14
C LYS A 140 -14.85 -11.39 -17.77
N CYS A 141 -14.42 -10.62 -18.76
CA CYS A 141 -13.92 -9.25 -18.54
C CYS A 141 -14.99 -8.35 -17.95
N ARG A 142 -16.22 -8.38 -18.48
CA ARG A 142 -17.36 -7.63 -17.93
C ARG A 142 -17.78 -8.08 -16.53
N ASN A 143 -17.59 -9.36 -16.23
CA ASN A 143 -17.85 -9.94 -14.90
C ASN A 143 -16.72 -9.66 -13.89
N GLY A 144 -15.59 -9.09 -14.32
CA GLY A 144 -14.39 -8.93 -13.49
C GLY A 144 -13.55 -10.21 -13.31
N ASP A 145 -13.87 -11.28 -14.05
CA ASP A 145 -13.15 -12.56 -14.03
C ASP A 145 -11.85 -12.52 -14.85
N VAL A 146 -11.65 -11.47 -15.66
CA VAL A 146 -10.36 -11.17 -16.33
C VAL A 146 -9.67 -10.07 -15.53
N PRO A 147 -8.37 -10.19 -15.22
CA PRO A 147 -7.63 -9.08 -14.62
C PRO A 147 -7.65 -7.89 -15.59
N ILE A 148 -8.48 -6.89 -15.29
CA ILE A 148 -8.58 -5.69 -16.12
C ILE A 148 -7.34 -4.84 -15.83
N VAL A 149 -6.58 -4.54 -16.89
CA VAL A 149 -5.47 -3.59 -16.84
C VAL A 149 -6.07 -2.18 -16.74
N GLY A 150 -6.36 -1.74 -15.52
CA GLY A 150 -6.92 -0.41 -15.26
C GLY A 150 -6.57 0.07 -13.85
N THR A 151 -6.67 1.37 -13.61
CA THR A 151 -6.51 1.92 -12.25
C THR A 151 -7.57 1.29 -11.36
N PRO A 152 -7.20 0.58 -10.28
CA PRO A 152 -8.19 0.04 -9.37
C PRO A 152 -9.01 1.20 -8.81
N LEU A 153 -10.34 1.08 -8.89
CA LEU A 153 -11.25 2.05 -8.32
C LEU A 153 -11.85 1.49 -7.03
N LEU A 154 -12.06 2.40 -6.09
CA LEU A 154 -12.58 2.13 -4.76
C LEU A 154 -13.97 2.74 -4.64
N LYS A 155 -14.94 1.98 -4.13
CA LYS A 155 -16.31 2.46 -3.93
C LYS A 155 -16.30 3.58 -2.89
N VAL A 156 -16.74 4.77 -3.30
CA VAL A 156 -16.61 6.00 -2.49
C VAL A 156 -17.41 5.90 -1.19
N SER A 157 -18.61 5.31 -1.23
CA SER A 157 -19.44 5.13 -0.02
C SER A 157 -18.71 4.33 1.06
N ASP A 158 -18.02 3.26 0.66
CA ASP A 158 -17.33 2.37 1.60
C ASP A 158 -16.11 3.08 2.19
N VAL A 159 -15.37 3.83 1.37
CA VAL A 159 -14.22 4.62 1.81
C VAL A 159 -14.66 5.67 2.83
N LEU A 160 -15.69 6.45 2.53
CA LEU A 160 -16.19 7.50 3.42
C LEU A 160 -16.74 6.91 4.73
N ALA A 161 -17.50 5.82 4.65
CA ALA A 161 -18.01 5.12 5.83
C ALA A 161 -16.87 4.63 6.73
N ALA A 162 -15.82 4.05 6.14
CA ALA A 162 -14.68 3.54 6.88
C ALA A 162 -13.82 4.65 7.51
N LEU A 163 -13.59 5.76 6.80
CA LEU A 163 -12.91 6.95 7.34
C LEU A 163 -13.69 7.56 8.50
N LYS A 164 -15.01 7.71 8.35
CA LYS A 164 -15.91 8.23 9.38
C LYS A 164 -15.94 7.34 10.62
N ALA A 165 -16.04 6.02 10.44
CA ALA A 165 -15.97 5.04 11.54
C ALA A 165 -14.63 5.11 12.28
N GLY A 166 -13.55 5.45 11.57
CA GLY A 166 -12.22 5.69 12.12
C GLY A 166 -12.00 7.07 12.74
N GLY A 167 -13.03 7.91 12.81
CA GLY A 167 -12.94 9.26 13.39
C GLY A 167 -12.25 10.30 12.50
N ILE A 168 -11.96 9.97 11.24
CA ILE A 168 -11.49 10.94 10.26
C ILE A 168 -12.71 11.69 9.74
N GLN A 169 -12.86 12.95 10.16
CA GLN A 169 -13.92 13.82 9.67
C GLN A 169 -13.60 14.25 8.24
N VAL A 170 -14.32 13.67 7.29
CA VAL A 170 -14.36 14.16 5.91
C VAL A 170 -15.59 15.04 5.79
N GLY A 171 -15.40 16.31 5.41
CA GLY A 171 -16.50 17.25 5.20
C GLY A 171 -17.39 16.74 4.07
N ASP A 172 -18.62 16.35 4.39
CA ASP A 172 -19.57 15.77 3.44
C ASP A 172 -20.51 16.87 2.95
N GLN A 173 -20.27 17.43 1.76
CA GLN A 173 -21.36 18.11 1.03
C GLN A 173 -22.19 17.07 0.28
N THR A 174 -22.66 16.04 0.98
CA THR A 174 -23.81 15.24 0.55
C THR A 174 -25.09 16.03 0.74
N ASP A 175 -25.26 17.13 0.01
CA ASP A 175 -26.59 17.37 -0.56
C ASP A 175 -26.67 16.44 -1.77
N SER A 176 -26.86 15.15 -1.46
CA SER A 176 -26.74 13.99 -2.34
C SER A 176 -27.71 14.00 -3.55
N THR A 177 -28.59 14.99 -3.65
CA THR A 177 -29.57 15.11 -4.73
C THR A 177 -29.02 15.74 -6.01
N SER A 178 -27.83 16.33 -6.00
CA SER A 178 -27.22 16.99 -7.18
C SER A 178 -25.92 16.32 -7.66
N ALA A 179 -25.52 15.23 -7.03
CA ALA A 179 -24.28 14.54 -7.35
C ALA A 179 -24.44 13.65 -8.59
N THR A 180 -24.22 14.22 -9.78
CA THR A 180 -24.14 13.49 -11.05
C THR A 180 -22.75 12.84 -11.23
N SER A 181 -22.57 12.04 -12.29
CA SER A 181 -21.29 11.41 -12.66
C SER A 181 -20.12 12.36 -12.88
N THR A 182 -20.38 13.67 -12.91
CA THR A 182 -19.37 14.72 -13.05
C THR A 182 -19.12 15.49 -11.75
N THR A 183 -19.82 15.19 -10.66
CA THR A 183 -19.66 15.93 -9.40
C THR A 183 -18.39 15.43 -8.68
N PRO A 184 -17.35 16.28 -8.54
CA PRO A 184 -16.10 15.88 -7.94
C PRO A 184 -16.27 15.59 -6.44
N LEU A 185 -15.42 14.73 -5.90
CA LEU A 185 -15.27 14.62 -4.44
C LEU A 185 -14.55 15.89 -3.97
N ILE A 186 -15.23 16.72 -3.17
CA ILE A 186 -14.68 17.97 -2.64
C ILE A 186 -14.17 17.71 -1.23
N LEU A 187 -12.88 17.95 -1.01
CA LEU A 187 -12.34 18.01 0.34
C LEU A 187 -12.61 19.40 0.91
N TYR A 188 -13.34 19.54 2.01
CA TYR A 188 -13.41 20.82 2.72
C TYR A 188 -12.35 20.88 3.78
N THR A 189 -11.47 21.88 3.69
CA THR A 189 -10.40 22.12 4.65
C THR A 189 -10.73 23.33 5.54
N GLY A 190 -10.18 23.34 6.76
CA GLY A 190 -10.41 24.39 7.76
C GLY A 190 -11.43 24.00 8.83
N ALA A 191 -11.37 24.66 9.99
CA ALA A 191 -12.18 24.33 11.16
C ALA A 191 -13.70 24.43 10.93
N ASN A 192 -14.12 25.18 9.90
CA ASN A 192 -15.52 25.43 9.56
C ASN A 192 -15.95 24.80 8.23
N HIS A 193 -15.06 24.12 7.50
CA HIS A 193 -15.36 23.58 6.16
C HIS A 193 -15.81 24.63 5.12
N ASP A 194 -15.43 25.90 5.25
CA ASP A 194 -15.91 26.99 4.39
C ASP A 194 -15.15 27.12 3.05
N THR A 195 -13.97 26.51 2.94
CA THR A 195 -13.12 26.61 1.74
C THR A 195 -13.17 25.32 0.94
N PRO A 196 -13.66 25.32 -0.31
CA PRO A 196 -13.60 24.15 -1.16
C PRO A 196 -12.13 23.84 -1.47
N GLY A 197 -11.70 22.65 -1.10
CA GLY A 197 -10.38 22.13 -1.41
C GLY A 197 -10.35 21.49 -2.81
N PRO A 198 -9.29 20.70 -3.09
CA PRO A 198 -9.09 20.11 -4.40
C PRO A 198 -10.21 19.14 -4.77
N LEU A 199 -10.52 19.14 -6.06
CA LEU A 199 -11.52 18.31 -6.70
C LEU A 199 -10.86 17.00 -7.17
N TYR A 200 -11.43 15.87 -6.78
CA TYR A 200 -10.97 14.56 -7.26
C TYR A 200 -11.95 13.96 -8.25
N HIS A 201 -11.40 13.41 -9.33
CA HIS A 201 -12.17 12.72 -10.35
C HIS A 201 -12.75 11.43 -9.77
N THR A 202 -14.05 11.25 -9.97
CA THR A 202 -14.75 9.99 -9.67
C THR A 202 -15.38 9.46 -10.95
N THR A 203 -15.82 8.21 -10.92
CA THR A 203 -16.54 7.58 -12.02
C THR A 203 -17.73 6.81 -11.47
N ASP A 204 -18.89 6.97 -12.11
CA ASP A 204 -20.08 6.21 -11.77
C ASP A 204 -20.14 4.92 -12.60
N ILE A 205 -20.30 3.77 -11.93
CA ILE A 205 -20.43 2.45 -12.55
C ILE A 205 -21.62 1.75 -11.91
N GLY A 206 -22.64 1.42 -12.72
CA GLY A 206 -23.83 0.73 -12.22
C GLY A 206 -24.62 1.50 -11.15
N GLY A 207 -24.60 2.84 -11.21
CA GLY A 207 -25.26 3.70 -10.21
C GLY A 207 -24.46 3.91 -8.92
N GLU A 208 -23.25 3.35 -8.84
CA GLU A 208 -22.35 3.48 -7.69
C GLU A 208 -21.13 4.33 -8.07
N ARG A 209 -20.64 5.15 -7.14
CA ARG A 209 -19.51 6.06 -7.39
C ARG A 209 -18.19 5.45 -6.94
N TYR A 210 -17.16 5.61 -7.76
CA TYR A 210 -15.82 5.10 -7.50
C TYR A 210 -14.72 6.15 -7.67
N ILE A 211 -13.64 6.02 -6.91
CA ILE A 211 -12.44 6.87 -6.97
C ILE A 211 -11.20 6.02 -7.26
N GLY A 212 -10.29 6.51 -8.10
CA GLY A 212 -9.01 5.82 -8.35
C GLY A 212 -8.13 5.79 -7.10
N THR A 213 -7.36 4.72 -6.88
CA THR A 213 -6.49 4.63 -5.70
C THR A 213 -5.49 5.79 -5.60
N GLY A 214 -4.91 6.23 -6.72
CA GLY A 214 -4.03 7.41 -6.73
C GLY A 214 -4.73 8.69 -6.30
N ASP A 215 -5.98 8.89 -6.73
CA ASP A 215 -6.82 10.02 -6.32
C ASP A 215 -7.18 9.96 -4.84
N LEU A 216 -7.51 8.77 -4.32
CA LEU A 216 -7.77 8.59 -2.89
C LEU A 216 -6.54 8.95 -2.05
N ILE A 217 -5.34 8.48 -2.44
CA ILE A 217 -4.13 8.79 -1.66
C ILE A 217 -3.81 10.27 -1.72
N ALA A 218 -3.93 10.92 -2.88
CA ALA A 218 -3.75 12.37 -2.99
C ALA A 218 -4.77 13.13 -2.12
N PHE A 219 -6.04 12.71 -2.14
CA PHE A 219 -7.09 13.22 -1.26
C PHE A 219 -6.72 13.09 0.22
N LEU A 220 -6.33 11.89 0.66
CA LEU A 220 -5.96 11.65 2.06
C LEU A 220 -4.72 12.44 2.48
N SER A 221 -3.75 12.60 1.58
CA SER A 221 -2.52 13.37 1.84
C SER A 221 -2.80 14.84 2.17
N LEU A 222 -3.88 15.40 1.63
CA LEU A 222 -4.32 16.76 1.92
C LEU A 222 -5.32 16.83 3.07
N ALA A 223 -6.11 15.77 3.28
CA ALA A 223 -7.11 15.69 4.34
C ALA A 223 -6.50 15.45 5.73
N THR A 224 -5.31 14.86 5.81
CA THR A 224 -4.70 14.49 7.08
C THR A 224 -3.18 14.66 7.12
N THR A 225 -2.66 15.00 8.30
CA THR A 225 -1.23 15.01 8.60
C THR A 225 -0.71 13.65 9.09
N GLN A 226 -1.58 12.66 9.23
CA GLN A 226 -1.20 11.30 9.63
C GLN A 226 -0.46 10.57 8.49
N PRO A 227 0.52 9.70 8.80
CA PRO A 227 1.18 8.86 7.80
C PRO A 227 0.21 7.95 7.07
N LEU A 228 0.44 7.76 5.76
CA LEU A 228 -0.30 6.84 4.92
C LEU A 228 0.56 5.61 4.62
N ARG A 229 0.23 4.46 5.21
CA ARG A 229 1.05 3.24 5.08
C ARG A 229 0.28 2.12 4.41
N LEU A 230 0.94 1.33 3.56
CA LEU A 230 0.37 0.11 2.98
C LEU A 230 1.05 -1.13 3.56
N SER A 231 0.27 -2.15 3.88
CA SER A 231 0.76 -3.48 4.24
C SER A 231 0.04 -4.57 3.44
N GLY A 232 0.74 -5.69 3.19
CA GLY A 232 0.25 -6.80 2.38
C GLY A 232 0.43 -6.58 0.86
N ALA A 233 0.74 -7.65 0.12
CA ALA A 233 0.96 -7.59 -1.32
C ALA A 233 -0.36 -7.58 -2.13
N ARG A 234 -1.35 -8.36 -1.69
CA ARG A 234 -2.68 -8.50 -2.29
C ARG A 234 -3.74 -8.08 -1.28
N ASN A 235 -4.74 -7.33 -1.75
CA ASN A 235 -5.74 -6.64 -0.95
C ASN A 235 -5.10 -5.85 0.20
N PRO A 236 -4.19 -4.90 -0.12
CA PRO A 236 -3.37 -4.26 0.88
C PRO A 236 -4.23 -3.49 1.88
N VAL A 237 -3.75 -3.42 3.12
CA VAL A 237 -4.36 -2.58 4.15
C VAL A 237 -3.71 -1.21 4.11
N LEU A 238 -4.51 -0.19 3.79
CA LEU A 238 -4.14 1.22 3.90
C LEU A 238 -4.40 1.69 5.33
N GLN A 239 -3.33 2.06 6.02
CA GLN A 239 -3.38 2.67 7.34
C GLN A 239 -3.33 4.20 7.23
N VAL A 240 -4.30 4.86 7.85
CA VAL A 240 -4.41 6.33 7.97
C VAL A 240 -4.49 6.69 9.45
N GLY A 241 -3.35 6.96 10.07
CA GLY A 241 -3.27 7.08 11.53
C GLY A 241 -3.68 5.77 12.23
N GLN A 242 -4.82 5.78 12.93
CA GLN A 242 -5.39 4.59 13.59
C GLN A 242 -6.39 3.82 12.71
N VAL A 243 -6.81 4.39 11.58
CA VAL A 243 -7.80 3.79 10.67
C VAL A 243 -7.11 2.80 9.75
N GLN A 244 -7.74 1.65 9.51
CA GLN A 244 -7.24 0.61 8.60
C GLN A 244 -8.32 0.26 7.58
N LEU A 245 -7.95 0.31 6.29
CA LEU A 245 -8.85 0.11 5.16
C LEU A 245 -8.30 -1.03 4.29
N GLN A 246 -9.05 -2.12 4.11
CA GLN A 246 -8.62 -3.16 3.17
C GLN A 246 -9.03 -2.76 1.76
N LEU A 247 -8.04 -2.52 0.91
CA LEU A 247 -8.27 -2.11 -0.46
C LEU A 247 -8.48 -3.36 -1.32
N GLY A 248 -9.72 -3.60 -1.77
CA GLY A 248 -10.06 -4.75 -2.60
C GLY A 248 -10.56 -5.97 -1.83
N THR A 249 -11.01 -6.95 -2.61
CA THR A 249 -11.64 -8.18 -2.10
C THR A 249 -11.04 -9.40 -2.79
N GLU A 250 -11.39 -10.62 -2.37
CA GLU A 250 -10.93 -11.83 -3.08
C GLU A 250 -11.45 -11.88 -4.53
N ARG A 251 -12.68 -11.39 -4.75
CA ARG A 251 -13.34 -11.37 -6.06
C ARG A 251 -12.79 -10.30 -6.99
N ALA A 252 -12.32 -9.18 -6.43
CA ALA A 252 -11.77 -8.06 -7.19
C ALA A 252 -10.51 -7.55 -6.47
N PRO A 253 -9.37 -8.26 -6.63
CA PRO A 253 -8.20 -8.03 -5.81
C PRO A 253 -7.39 -6.83 -6.27
N ILE A 254 -6.93 -6.02 -5.31
CA ILE A 254 -5.97 -4.95 -5.59
C ILE A 254 -4.56 -5.41 -5.20
N LEU A 255 -3.57 -5.11 -6.03
CA LEU A 255 -2.16 -5.29 -5.66
C LEU A 255 -1.58 -4.00 -5.07
N ARG A 256 -0.71 -4.14 -4.07
CA ARG A 256 0.03 -3.02 -3.47
C ARG A 256 0.80 -2.23 -4.53
N THR A 257 1.43 -2.92 -5.47
CA THR A 257 2.15 -2.32 -6.60
C THR A 257 1.27 -1.39 -7.44
N ASN A 258 -0.02 -1.71 -7.60
CA ASN A 258 -0.98 -0.89 -8.36
C ASN A 258 -1.38 0.39 -7.62
N VAL A 259 -1.59 0.29 -6.30
CA VAL A 259 -1.86 1.45 -5.46
C VAL A 259 -0.69 2.42 -5.53
N VAL A 260 0.52 1.91 -5.25
CA VAL A 260 1.76 2.68 -5.18
C VAL A 260 2.07 3.36 -6.52
N ALA A 261 1.89 2.67 -7.64
CA ALA A 261 2.12 3.30 -8.94
C ALA A 261 1.11 4.41 -9.26
N GLY A 262 -0.16 4.25 -8.85
CA GLY A 262 -1.15 5.31 -8.95
C GLY A 262 -0.75 6.58 -8.20
N VAL A 263 -0.07 6.44 -7.04
CA VAL A 263 0.50 7.57 -6.30
C VAL A 263 1.62 8.26 -7.08
N ILE A 264 2.55 7.48 -7.67
CA ILE A 264 3.66 8.02 -8.47
C ILE A 264 3.15 8.87 -9.63
N LEU A 265 2.11 8.41 -10.33
CA LEU A 265 1.54 9.14 -11.48
C LEU A 265 0.86 10.46 -11.10
N ARG A 266 0.32 10.56 -9.88
CA ARG A 266 -0.35 11.77 -9.41
C ARG A 266 0.61 12.78 -8.76
N GLY A 267 1.74 12.32 -8.24
CA GLY A 267 2.69 13.16 -7.48
C GLY A 267 4.12 13.23 -8.03
N PRO A 268 4.36 13.38 -9.34
CA PRO A 268 5.73 13.40 -9.87
C PRO A 268 6.56 14.58 -9.33
N GLU A 269 5.93 15.67 -8.90
CA GLU A 269 6.61 16.87 -8.39
C GLU A 269 7.45 16.61 -7.14
N ASN A 270 7.01 15.68 -6.28
CA ASN A 270 7.71 15.37 -5.03
C ASN A 270 8.78 14.28 -5.18
N LEU A 271 8.74 13.51 -6.28
CA LEU A 271 9.60 12.34 -6.44
C LEU A 271 11.02 12.65 -6.91
N ASN A 272 11.35 13.94 -7.13
CA ASN A 272 12.62 14.38 -7.73
C ASN A 272 13.04 13.53 -8.94
N LEU A 273 12.05 13.02 -9.68
CA LEU A 273 12.32 12.23 -10.87
C LEU A 273 13.01 13.16 -11.87
N PRO A 274 14.15 12.75 -12.46
CA PRO A 274 14.67 13.44 -13.63
C PRO A 274 13.53 13.40 -14.66
N ARG A 275 12.89 14.55 -14.89
CA ARG A 275 11.60 14.61 -15.59
C ARG A 275 11.75 14.03 -16.99
N PRO A 276 11.01 12.97 -17.36
CA PRO A 276 10.46 12.94 -18.69
C PRO A 276 9.18 13.77 -18.78
N ALA A 277 8.76 14.09 -20.00
CA ALA A 277 7.62 14.95 -20.25
C ALA A 277 6.25 14.29 -19.97
N VAL A 278 6.12 12.95 -19.96
CA VAL A 278 4.86 12.24 -19.68
C VAL A 278 5.15 10.80 -19.22
N LEU A 279 4.44 10.29 -18.21
CA LEU A 279 4.51 8.86 -17.84
C LEU A 279 3.25 8.13 -18.32
N ALA A 280 3.45 7.01 -19.03
CA ALA A 280 2.46 5.97 -19.22
C ALA A 280 2.67 4.89 -18.13
N TYR A 281 1.62 4.15 -17.78
CA TYR A 281 1.70 3.20 -16.67
C TYR A 281 1.11 1.84 -17.00
N GLY A 282 1.85 0.79 -16.60
CA GLY A 282 1.43 -0.59 -16.66
C GLY A 282 0.97 -1.12 -15.31
N VAL A 283 -0.33 -1.43 -15.24
CA VAL A 283 -0.94 -2.07 -14.07
C VAL A 283 -0.45 -3.52 -13.94
N ASP A 284 -0.02 -3.90 -12.75
CA ASP A 284 0.36 -5.26 -12.39
C ASP A 284 -0.93 -6.09 -12.26
N GLY A 285 -1.46 -6.54 -13.41
CA GLY A 285 -2.70 -7.33 -13.49
C GLY A 285 -2.49 -8.75 -14.01
N GLY A 286 -1.40 -9.00 -14.73
CA GLY A 286 -1.11 -10.30 -15.33
C GLY A 286 0.06 -10.99 -14.66
N SER A 287 -0.03 -12.33 -14.53
CA SER A 287 1.18 -13.12 -14.31
C SER A 287 2.11 -12.91 -15.51
N PRO A 288 3.37 -12.49 -15.30
CA PRO A 288 4.32 -12.36 -16.39
C PRO A 288 4.44 -13.70 -17.11
N GLU A 289 4.61 -13.67 -18.45
CA GLU A 289 4.90 -14.89 -19.20
C GLU A 289 6.14 -15.59 -18.59
N PRO A 290 6.18 -16.93 -18.56
CA PRO A 290 7.36 -17.64 -18.05
C PRO A 290 8.68 -17.26 -18.75
N SER A 291 8.59 -16.82 -20.01
CA SER A 291 9.69 -16.33 -20.85
C SER A 291 9.99 -14.83 -20.68
N ALA A 292 9.22 -14.11 -19.86
CA ALA A 292 9.45 -12.69 -19.65
C ALA A 292 10.82 -12.46 -18.98
N PRO A 293 11.56 -11.42 -19.36
CA PRO A 293 12.86 -11.13 -18.77
C PRO A 293 12.78 -10.86 -17.25
N HIS A 294 13.57 -11.64 -16.52
CA HIS A 294 14.01 -11.53 -15.13
C HIS A 294 15.02 -10.41 -14.90
N LEU A 295 14.82 -9.50 -13.93
CA LEU A 295 15.91 -8.66 -13.43
C LEU A 295 16.26 -9.05 -12.00
N SER A 296 17.49 -9.51 -11.78
CA SER A 296 18.05 -9.65 -10.44
C SER A 296 18.32 -8.25 -9.88
N VAL A 297 17.78 -7.95 -8.71
CA VAL A 297 17.91 -6.65 -8.04
C VAL A 297 18.41 -6.81 -6.59
N PRO A 298 19.21 -5.87 -6.07
CA PRO A 298 19.64 -5.88 -4.67
C PRO A 298 18.44 -5.61 -3.75
N GLY A 299 18.45 -6.14 -2.52
CA GLY A 299 17.39 -5.92 -1.53
C GLY A 299 16.85 -7.19 -0.91
N GLN A 300 15.69 -7.09 -0.29
CA GLN A 300 14.93 -8.19 0.33
C GLN A 300 13.61 -8.42 -0.42
N ASP A 301 13.08 -9.63 -0.36
CA ASP A 301 11.77 -9.90 -0.95
C ASP A 301 10.71 -9.05 -0.25
N GLY A 302 9.78 -8.50 -1.02
CA GLY A 302 8.85 -7.48 -0.55
C GLY A 302 9.29 -6.03 -0.78
N ASP A 303 10.57 -5.79 -1.11
CA ASP A 303 11.02 -4.47 -1.54
C ASP A 303 10.33 -4.06 -2.84
N LEU A 304 9.99 -2.77 -2.94
CA LEU A 304 9.36 -2.19 -4.13
C LEU A 304 10.39 -1.55 -5.05
N PHE A 305 10.17 -1.71 -6.35
CA PHE A 305 10.99 -1.14 -7.41
C PHE A 305 10.10 -0.44 -8.45
N ALA A 306 10.51 0.74 -8.88
CA ALA A 306 9.94 1.41 -10.04
C ALA A 306 10.84 1.15 -11.26
N ILE A 307 10.25 0.65 -12.33
CA ILE A 307 10.91 0.29 -13.57
C ILE A 307 10.42 1.26 -14.65
N PHE A 308 11.36 1.96 -15.28
CA PHE A 308 11.09 2.88 -16.39
C PHE A 308 11.62 2.26 -17.68
N GLN A 309 10.80 2.29 -18.72
CA GLN A 309 11.14 1.73 -20.04
C GLN A 309 10.82 2.73 -21.15
N ASN A 310 11.67 2.78 -22.17
CA ASN A 310 11.49 3.68 -23.31
C ASN A 310 10.65 3.09 -24.45
N PHE A 311 10.00 1.94 -24.28
CA PHE A 311 9.35 1.27 -25.41
C PHE A 311 8.21 2.06 -26.04
N GLU A 312 7.49 2.88 -25.28
CA GLU A 312 6.47 3.77 -25.82
C GLU A 312 7.10 4.89 -26.67
N ARG A 313 8.26 5.42 -26.27
CA ARG A 313 9.06 6.34 -27.09
C ARG A 313 9.56 5.73 -28.38
N LEU A 314 9.94 4.45 -28.35
CA LEU A 314 10.31 3.71 -29.57
C LEU A 314 9.14 3.55 -30.56
N LYS A 315 7.89 3.65 -30.09
CA LYS A 315 6.68 3.68 -30.93
C LYS A 315 6.29 5.10 -31.40
N GLY A 316 7.06 6.11 -31.03
CA GLY A 316 6.79 7.52 -31.36
C GLY A 316 5.92 8.25 -30.35
N ASN A 317 5.59 7.64 -29.20
CA ASN A 317 4.88 8.33 -28.12
C ASN A 317 5.85 9.17 -27.29
N SER A 318 5.36 10.20 -26.60
CA SER A 318 6.19 11.05 -25.73
C SER A 318 6.41 10.49 -24.33
N SER A 319 5.84 9.31 -24.03
CA SER A 319 5.78 8.78 -22.67
C SER A 319 6.74 7.64 -22.41
N GLU A 320 7.29 7.58 -21.20
CA GLU A 320 8.00 6.44 -20.66
C GLU A 320 6.98 5.53 -19.99
N TRP A 321 7.23 4.23 -20.08
CA TRP A 321 6.40 3.27 -19.38
C TRP A 321 6.93 3.02 -17.98
N LEU A 322 6.09 3.29 -16.99
CA LEU A 322 6.31 3.01 -15.58
C LEU A 322 5.66 1.67 -15.20
N MET A 323 6.39 0.85 -14.46
CA MET A 323 5.85 -0.28 -13.71
C MET A 323 6.38 -0.23 -12.29
N VAL A 324 5.53 -0.58 -11.32
CA VAL A 324 5.98 -0.87 -9.96
C VAL A 324 5.93 -2.37 -9.75
N ARG A 325 7.00 -2.94 -9.20
CA ARG A 325 7.14 -4.37 -8.95
C ARG A 325 7.67 -4.62 -7.55
N GLU A 326 7.23 -5.72 -6.99
CA GLU A 326 7.75 -6.27 -5.75
C GLU A 326 8.82 -7.30 -6.07
N ARG A 327 9.95 -7.25 -5.37
CA ARG A 327 11.00 -8.27 -5.48
C ARG A 327 10.50 -9.58 -4.90
N LEU A 328 10.61 -10.64 -5.70
CA LEU A 328 10.25 -12.00 -5.34
C LEU A 328 11.37 -12.95 -5.77
N ASP A 329 11.82 -13.80 -4.86
CA ASP A 329 12.90 -14.76 -5.08
C ASP A 329 14.16 -14.12 -5.69
N GLY A 330 14.51 -12.92 -5.24
CA GLY A 330 15.71 -12.24 -5.73
C GLY A 330 15.55 -11.43 -7.02
N SER A 331 14.37 -11.44 -7.64
CA SER A 331 14.17 -10.83 -8.96
C SER A 331 12.84 -10.08 -9.12
N ILE A 332 12.74 -9.28 -10.17
CA ILE A 332 11.49 -8.63 -10.60
C ILE A 332 11.27 -8.86 -12.10
N PRO A 333 10.04 -9.20 -12.54
CA PRO A 333 9.69 -9.26 -13.95
C PRO A 333 9.64 -7.85 -14.55
N ILE A 334 10.40 -7.61 -15.62
CA ILE A 334 10.47 -6.27 -16.25
C ILE A 334 9.61 -6.13 -17.50
N ALA A 335 8.86 -7.16 -17.89
CA ALA A 335 7.88 -7.08 -18.97
C ALA A 335 6.79 -8.14 -18.74
N PHE A 336 5.63 -7.95 -19.35
CA PHE A 336 4.59 -8.99 -19.38
C PHE A 336 4.88 -10.07 -20.42
N GLN A 337 5.67 -9.73 -21.45
CA GLN A 337 5.97 -10.59 -22.59
C GLN A 337 7.47 -10.62 -22.86
N ALA A 338 7.93 -11.61 -23.64
CA ALA A 338 9.29 -11.65 -24.12
C ALA A 338 9.64 -10.37 -24.93
N VAL A 339 10.79 -9.76 -24.62
CA VAL A 339 11.31 -8.60 -25.35
C VAL A 339 12.58 -9.05 -26.06
N THR A 340 12.54 -9.06 -27.39
CA THR A 340 13.70 -9.39 -28.24
C THR A 340 13.98 -8.22 -29.20
N PRO A 341 15.21 -7.67 -29.21
CA PRO A 341 16.35 -8.02 -28.35
C PRO A 341 16.10 -7.67 -26.88
N ALA A 342 16.86 -8.32 -26.00
CA ALA A 342 16.85 -8.03 -24.57
C ALA A 342 17.12 -6.53 -24.31
N PRO A 343 16.38 -5.88 -23.38
CA PRO A 343 16.57 -4.47 -23.13
C PRO A 343 17.95 -4.18 -22.53
N ARG A 344 18.54 -3.05 -22.94
CA ARG A 344 19.76 -2.52 -22.35
C ARG A 344 19.47 -1.97 -20.95
N LEU A 345 20.26 -2.37 -19.96
CA LEU A 345 20.19 -1.81 -18.62
C LEU A 345 20.93 -0.46 -18.61
N VAL A 346 20.28 0.58 -18.12
CA VAL A 346 20.81 1.93 -18.01
C VAL A 346 20.62 2.46 -16.58
N THR A 347 21.47 3.39 -16.17
CA THR A 347 21.45 3.96 -14.82
C THR A 347 20.76 5.31 -14.79
N THR A 348 20.93 6.13 -15.83
CA THR A 348 20.47 7.53 -15.85
C THR A 348 19.47 7.78 -16.97
N LEU A 349 18.72 8.88 -16.85
CA LEU A 349 17.81 9.33 -17.90
C LEU A 349 18.55 9.66 -19.21
N GLU A 350 19.75 10.24 -19.13
CA GLU A 350 20.57 10.54 -20.31
C GLU A 350 20.95 9.25 -21.07
N GLU A 351 21.29 8.18 -20.36
CA GLU A 351 21.56 6.89 -20.98
C GLU A 351 20.30 6.27 -21.60
N LEU A 352 19.14 6.45 -20.97
CA LEU A 352 17.83 6.04 -21.51
C LEU A 352 17.46 6.82 -22.78
N ASP A 353 17.72 8.12 -22.82
CA ASP A 353 17.55 8.98 -23.99
C ASP A 353 18.49 8.58 -25.12
N ALA A 354 19.76 8.32 -24.81
CA ALA A 354 20.74 7.88 -25.78
C ALA A 354 20.37 6.51 -26.38
N ALA A 355 19.84 5.58 -25.58
CA ALA A 355 19.30 4.32 -26.07
C ALA A 355 18.08 4.52 -26.98
N THR A 356 17.16 5.41 -26.59
CA THR A 356 16.00 5.78 -27.42
C THR A 356 16.43 6.33 -28.78
N ALA A 357 17.42 7.24 -28.81
CA ALA A 357 17.96 7.80 -30.05
C ALA A 357 18.60 6.73 -30.97
N ARG A 358 19.19 5.68 -30.39
CA ARG A 358 19.70 4.52 -31.12
C ARG A 358 18.65 3.48 -31.48
N LYS A 359 17.37 3.73 -31.17
CA LYS A 359 16.25 2.78 -31.31
C LYS A 359 16.45 1.48 -30.54
N GLU A 360 17.15 1.55 -29.41
CA GLU A 360 17.40 0.43 -28.50
C GLU A 360 16.36 0.44 -27.38
N ASN A 361 15.79 -0.74 -27.08
CA ASN A 361 14.95 -0.91 -25.89
C ASN A 361 15.84 -0.84 -24.65
N ALA A 362 15.46 -0.02 -23.67
CA ALA A 362 16.25 0.23 -22.48
C ALA A 362 15.40 0.34 -21.23
N VAL A 363 16.00 -0.03 -20.11
CA VAL A 363 15.36 -0.15 -18.80
C VAL A 363 16.20 0.54 -17.75
N MET A 364 15.56 1.41 -16.99
CA MET A 364 16.11 2.08 -15.81
C MET A 364 15.31 1.63 -14.57
N VAL A 365 15.99 1.42 -13.45
CA VAL A 365 15.36 0.89 -12.23
C VAL A 365 15.69 1.75 -11.03
N TYR A 366 14.66 2.04 -10.24
CA TYR A 366 14.75 2.71 -8.96
C TYR A 366 14.25 1.79 -7.87
N ARG A 367 14.93 1.78 -6.73
CA ARG A 367 14.38 1.26 -5.48
C ARG A 367 13.38 2.30 -4.96
N LEU A 368 12.21 1.83 -4.58
CA LEU A 368 11.12 2.69 -4.13
C LEU A 368 10.90 2.51 -2.63
N ASN A 369 11.05 3.61 -1.89
CA ASN A 369 10.62 3.67 -0.50
C ASN A 369 9.20 4.24 -0.44
N ALA A 370 8.26 3.38 -0.03
CA ALA A 370 6.85 3.71 0.15
C ALA A 370 6.41 3.53 1.61
N ALA A 371 7.31 3.81 2.58
CA ALA A 371 7.01 3.72 4.00
C ALA A 371 5.92 4.71 4.44
N ASP A 372 5.86 5.89 3.81
CA ASP A 372 4.74 6.83 3.84
C ASP A 372 4.42 7.23 2.41
N LEU A 373 3.19 7.02 1.94
CA LEU A 373 2.78 7.33 0.57
C LEU A 373 2.78 8.83 0.26
N ARG A 374 2.86 9.67 1.29
CA ARG A 374 2.96 11.13 1.14
C ARG A 374 4.37 11.60 0.80
N ASP A 375 5.37 10.82 1.22
CA ASP A 375 6.80 11.15 1.11
C ASP A 375 7.55 9.96 0.52
N MET A 376 7.11 9.57 -0.68
CA MET A 376 7.76 8.50 -1.43
C MET A 376 9.10 8.99 -1.96
N THR A 377 10.10 8.11 -1.94
CA THR A 377 11.41 8.43 -2.52
C THR A 377 11.87 7.33 -3.46
N LEU A 378 12.56 7.74 -4.52
CA LEU A 378 13.13 6.87 -5.53
C LEU A 378 14.65 6.97 -5.47
N THR A 379 15.32 5.83 -5.34
CA THR A 379 16.78 5.74 -5.34
C THR A 379 17.24 4.95 -6.55
N GLU A 380 18.08 5.54 -7.39
CA GLU A 380 18.63 4.89 -8.58
C GLU A 380 19.34 3.58 -8.20
N VAL A 381 19.10 2.53 -8.97
CA VAL A 381 19.84 1.27 -8.87
C VAL A 381 20.83 1.23 -10.04
N PRO A 382 22.15 1.31 -9.78
CA PRO A 382 23.14 1.30 -10.85
C PRO A 382 23.02 0.08 -11.75
N ALA A 383 23.16 0.25 -13.07
CA ALA A 383 23.07 -0.84 -14.02
C ALA A 383 24.08 -1.97 -13.73
N SER A 384 25.22 -1.65 -13.11
CA SER A 384 26.23 -2.62 -12.67
C SER A 384 25.76 -3.56 -11.54
N GLN A 385 24.72 -3.19 -10.81
CA GLN A 385 24.08 -4.01 -9.76
C GLN A 385 22.91 -4.85 -10.28
N LEU A 386 22.54 -4.64 -11.55
CA LEU A 386 21.42 -5.29 -12.19
C LEU A 386 21.92 -6.45 -13.06
N ARG A 387 21.18 -7.56 -13.08
CA ARG A 387 21.47 -8.68 -14.00
C ARG A 387 20.20 -9.12 -14.69
N LEU A 388 20.19 -9.01 -16.01
CA LEU A 388 19.10 -9.50 -16.83
C LEU A 388 19.25 -11.02 -17.00
N THR A 389 18.20 -11.75 -16.66
CA THR A 389 18.09 -13.19 -16.88
C THR A 389 16.89 -13.43 -17.79
N VAL A 390 17.14 -13.99 -18.97
CA VAL A 390 16.06 -14.49 -19.83
C VAL A 390 15.95 -15.97 -19.53
N LYS A 391 14.89 -16.38 -18.83
CA LYS A 391 14.62 -17.82 -18.72
C LYS A 391 14.31 -18.32 -20.14
N PRO A 392 15.05 -19.31 -20.66
CA PRO A 392 14.64 -19.95 -21.91
C PRO A 392 13.21 -20.47 -21.73
N PRO A 393 12.37 -20.43 -22.77
CA PRO A 393 11.02 -20.97 -22.68
C PRO A 393 11.13 -22.41 -22.18
N GLY A 394 10.64 -22.67 -20.97
CA GLY A 394 10.65 -24.02 -20.42
C GLY A 394 9.82 -24.91 -21.33
N ASN A 395 10.35 -26.07 -21.74
CA ASN A 395 9.54 -27.12 -22.35
C ASN A 395 8.51 -27.55 -21.29
N GLN A 396 7.30 -26.99 -21.35
CA GLN A 396 6.16 -27.43 -20.55
C GLN A 396 5.53 -28.66 -21.20
#